data_AF-A0AB36YI53-F1
#
_entry.id   AF-A0AB36YI53-F1
#
_cell.length_a   1.000
_cell.length_b   1.000
_cell.length_c   1.000
_cell.angle_alpha   90.00
_cell.angle_beta   90.00
_cell.angle_gamma   90.00
#
_symmetry.space_group_name_H-M   'P 1'
#
loop_
_entity.id
_entity.type
_entity.pdbx_description
1 polymer ?
#
loop_
_entity_poly.entity_id
_entity_poly.type
_entity_poly.pdbx_seq_one_letter_code
_entity_poly.pdbx_strand_id
1 'polypeptide(L)' 'FETIVNHVPPPALDEDSPFSFLVTLLDRDNFLGRILTGRVQSGVVKVNQPIHALDNDGNIIETGRASKLMSFRGLDRVP' A
#
# COMPACT_ATOMS: atom_id res chain seq x y z
N PHE A 1 11.74 -1.31 23.09
CA PHE A 1 10.47 -1.00 22.42
C PHE A 1 9.85 0.29 22.92
N GLU A 2 9.71 0.51 24.23
CA GLU A 2 9.18 1.77 24.80
C GLU A 2 9.84 3.04 24.26
N THR A 3 11.18 3.07 24.16
CA THR A 3 11.90 4.23 23.61
C THR A 3 11.47 4.56 22.18
N ILE A 4 11.20 3.54 21.34
CA ILE A 4 10.74 3.75 19.95
C ILE A 4 9.36 4.36 19.97
N VAL A 5 8.43 3.80 20.76
CA VAL A 5 7.06 4.32 20.88
C VAL A 5 7.04 5.77 21.39
N ASN A 6 7.94 6.11 22.31
CA ASN A 6 8.00 7.44 22.89
C ASN A 6 8.63 8.51 21.96
N HIS A 7 9.42 8.11 20.96
CA HIS A 7 10.13 9.04 20.06
C HIS A 7 9.59 9.05 18.63
N VAL A 8 8.93 7.98 18.19
CA VAL A 8 8.38 7.88 16.84
C VAL A 8 6.90 8.25 16.90
N PRO A 9 6.48 9.38 16.32
CA PRO A 9 5.08 9.74 16.30
C PRO A 9 4.28 8.71 15.50
N PRO A 10 3.03 8.45 15.87
CA PRO A 10 2.15 7.62 15.06
C PRO A 10 1.95 8.26 13.68
N PRO A 11 1.71 7.46 12.63
CA PRO A 11 1.36 8.01 11.33
C PRO A 11 0.04 8.79 11.43
N ALA A 12 0.02 10.03 10.96
CA ALA A 12 -1.20 10.82 10.81
C ALA A 12 -1.92 10.35 9.54
N LEU A 13 -2.76 9.33 9.67
CA LEU A 13 -3.56 8.77 8.58
C LEU A 13 -5.03 9.10 8.79
N ASP A 14 -5.67 9.65 7.77
CA ASP A 14 -7.12 9.82 7.71
C ASP A 14 -7.73 8.63 6.95
N GLU A 15 -8.50 7.81 7.67
CA GLU A 15 -9.13 6.60 7.13
C GLU A 15 -10.37 6.90 6.25
N ASP A 16 -10.99 8.07 6.43
CA ASP A 16 -12.21 8.47 5.69
C ASP A 16 -11.87 9.18 4.37
N SER A 17 -10.62 9.63 4.21
CA SER A 17 -10.10 10.21 2.97
C SER A 17 -10.01 9.19 1.83
N PRO A 18 -10.00 9.63 0.56
CA PRO A 18 -9.76 8.74 -0.57
C PRO A 18 -8.47 7.94 -0.42
N PHE A 19 -8.49 6.67 -0.85
CA PHE A 19 -7.33 5.79 -0.76
C PHE A 19 -6.15 6.35 -1.56
N SER A 20 -4.99 6.45 -0.92
CA SER A 20 -3.72 6.74 -1.59
C SER A 20 -2.61 5.86 -1.04
N PHE A 21 -1.72 5.42 -1.92
CA PHE A 21 -0.67 4.47 -1.60
C PHE A 21 0.62 4.85 -2.30
N LEU A 22 1.69 5.01 -1.52
CA LEU A 22 3.02 5.25 -2.06
C LEU A 22 3.73 3.92 -2.26
N VAL A 23 3.94 3.53 -3.52
CA VAL A 23 4.75 2.36 -3.89
C VAL A 23 6.22 2.72 -3.74
N THR A 24 6.97 1.90 -3.00
CA THR A 24 8.42 2.06 -2.85
C THR A 24 9.20 0.91 -3.47
N LEU A 25 8.56 -0.24 -3.64
CA LEU A 25 9.15 -1.46 -4.17
C LEU A 25 8.19 -2.10 -5.18
N LEU A 26 8.75 -2.43 -6.34
CA LEU A 26 8.08 -3.14 -7.42
C LEU A 26 8.70 -4.52 -7.54
N ASP A 27 7.89 -5.55 -7.40
CA ASP A 27 8.30 -6.95 -7.47
C ASP A 27 7.39 -7.73 -8.44
N ARG A 28 7.79 -8.95 -8.80
CA ARG A 28 7.03 -9.83 -9.68
C ARG A 28 7.07 -11.26 -9.17
N ASP A 29 5.89 -11.86 -9.09
CA ASP A 29 5.68 -13.27 -8.83
C ASP A 29 5.12 -13.95 -10.10
N ASN A 30 5.53 -15.21 -10.35
CA ASN A 30 5.14 -15.93 -11.56
C ASN A 30 3.65 -16.28 -11.63
N PHE A 31 2.95 -16.34 -10.48
CA PHE A 31 1.53 -16.68 -10.41
C PHE A 31 0.65 -15.46 -10.09
N LEU A 32 1.11 -14.59 -9.19
CA LEU A 32 0.37 -13.40 -8.77
C LEU A 32 0.59 -12.19 -9.69
N GLY A 33 1.66 -12.21 -10.49
CA GLY A 33 2.04 -11.10 -11.36
C GLY A 33 2.75 -9.99 -10.59
N ARG A 34 2.39 -8.73 -10.86
CA ARG A 34 3.06 -7.56 -10.30
C ARG A 34 2.67 -7.38 -8.83
N ILE A 35 3.66 -7.28 -7.95
CA ILE A 35 3.46 -7.03 -6.52
C ILE A 35 4.01 -5.65 -6.18
N LEU A 36 3.14 -4.79 -5.63
CA LEU A 36 3.48 -3.44 -5.20
C LEU A 36 3.61 -3.42 -3.68
N THR A 37 4.77 -3.04 -3.17
CA THR A 37 5.01 -2.86 -1.73
C THR A 37 5.25 -1.39 -1.42
N GLY A 38 4.71 -0.92 -0.31
CA GLY A 38 4.63 0.49 -0.01
C GLY A 38 3.81 0.78 1.23
N ARG A 39 3.42 2.04 1.40
CA ARG A 39 2.68 2.54 2.57
C ARG A 39 1.39 3.20 2.15
N VAL A 40 0.29 2.85 2.83
CA VAL A 40 -0.97 3.59 2.74
C VAL A 40 -0.74 4.98 3.32
N GLN A 41 -1.09 6.02 2.56
CA GLN A 41 -0.97 7.41 2.99
C GLN A 41 -2.30 7.97 3.48
N SER A 42 -3.42 7.51 2.90
CA SER A 42 -4.78 7.86 3.31
C SER A 42 -5.77 6.77 2.90
N GLY A 43 -6.93 6.76 3.54
CA GLY A 43 -8.05 5.91 3.19
C GLY A 43 -7.81 4.42 3.43
N VAL A 44 -8.70 3.62 2.85
CA VAL A 44 -8.69 2.15 2.98
C VAL A 44 -8.80 1.51 1.61
N VAL A 45 -8.05 0.42 1.41
CA VAL A 45 -8.20 -0.47 0.26
C VAL A 45 -8.78 -1.81 0.69
N LYS A 46 -9.70 -2.32 -0.11
CA LYS A 46 -10.29 -3.64 0.04
C LYS A 46 -9.86 -4.55 -1.10
N VAL A 47 -9.83 -5.85 -0.82
CA VAL A 47 -9.60 -6.86 -1.87
C VAL A 47 -10.62 -6.65 -2.98
N ASN A 48 -10.16 -6.73 -4.23
CA ASN A 48 -10.93 -6.52 -5.45
C ASN A 48 -11.40 -5.08 -5.70
N GLN A 49 -10.96 -4.09 -4.92
CA GLN A 49 -11.24 -2.69 -5.20
C GLN A 49 -10.51 -2.22 -6.47
N PRO A 50 -11.18 -1.49 -7.39
CA PRO A 50 -10.52 -0.87 -8.54
C PRO A 50 -9.58 0.24 -8.06
N ILE A 51 -8.44 0.37 -8.74
CA ILE A 51 -7.39 1.35 -8.41
C ILE A 51 -6.83 2.00 -9.68
N HIS A 52 -6.27 3.19 -9.51
CA HIS A 52 -5.54 3.91 -10.55
C HIS A 52 -4.07 4.03 -10.13
N ALA A 53 -3.16 3.69 -11.03
CA ALA A 53 -1.75 4.03 -10.91
C ALA A 53 -1.54 5.43 -11.49
N LEU A 54 -0.83 6.27 -10.74
CA LEU A 54 -0.54 7.64 -11.12
C LEU A 54 0.96 7.79 -11.39
N ASP A 55 1.32 8.64 -12.35
CA ASP A 55 2.69 9.15 -12.45
C ASP A 55 2.93 10.28 -11.42
N ASN A 56 4.14 10.85 -11.44
CA ASN A 56 4.53 11.92 -10.51
C ASN A 56 3.75 13.22 -10.73
N ASP A 57 3.17 13.42 -11.91
CA ASP A 57 2.38 14.60 -12.27
C ASP A 57 0.88 14.39 -11.96
N GLY A 58 0.50 13.20 -11.48
CA GLY A 58 -0.86 12.83 -11.13
C GLY A 58 -1.70 12.31 -12.29
N ASN A 59 -1.11 12.07 -13.47
CA ASN A 59 -1.83 11.50 -14.59
C ASN A 59 -2.04 10.00 -14.37
N ILE A 60 -3.21 9.50 -14.76
CA ILE A 60 -3.51 8.07 -14.72
C ILE A 60 -2.72 7.37 -15.82
N ILE A 61 -1.82 6.46 -15.42
CA ILE A 61 -1.00 5.66 -16.34
C ILE A 61 -1.51 4.23 -16.51
N GLU A 62 -2.23 3.71 -15.51
CA GLU A 62 -2.76 2.34 -15.53
C GLU A 62 -4.01 2.27 -14.66
N THR A 63 -5.00 1.47 -15.07
CA THR A 63 -6.14 1.09 -14.22
C THR A 63 -6.07 -0.38 -13.91
N GLY A 64 -6.38 -0.75 -12.67
CA GLY A 64 -6.22 -2.10 -12.19
C GLY A 64 -7.13 -2.42 -11.02
N ARG A 65 -6.87 -3.56 -10.40
CA ARG A 65 -7.64 -4.05 -9.25
C ARG A 65 -6.70 -4.61 -8.20
N ALA A 66 -6.93 -4.25 -6.93
CA ALA A 66 -6.20 -4.80 -5.79
C ALA A 66 -6.59 -6.27 -5.56
N SER A 67 -6.05 -7.20 -6.36
CA SER A 67 -6.46 -8.61 -6.41
C SER A 67 -6.16 -9.38 -5.12
N LYS A 68 -5.08 -9.01 -4.43
CA LYS A 68 -4.69 -9.59 -3.15
C LYS A 68 -4.03 -8.52 -2.30
N LEU A 69 -4.38 -8.47 -1.02
CA LEU A 69 -3.70 -7.66 -0.03
C LEU A 69 -2.78 -8.59 0.75
N MET A 70 -1.57 -8.10 1.05
CA MET A 70 -0.58 -8.81 1.84
C MET A 70 0.04 -7.80 2.79
N SER A 71 0.23 -8.19 4.05
CA SER A 71 0.93 -7.40 5.06
C SER A 71 2.17 -8.15 5.55
N PHE A 72 3.10 -7.44 6.16
CA PHE A 72 4.27 -8.05 6.78
C PHE A 72 3.99 -8.35 8.24
N ARG A 73 4.24 -9.59 8.65
CA ARG A 73 4.24 -10.00 10.06
C ARG A 73 5.59 -10.64 10.36
N GLY A 74 6.48 -9.88 11.01
CA GLY A 74 7.87 -10.28 11.16
C GLY A 74 8.56 -10.30 9.79
N LEU A 75 9.15 -11.43 9.42
CA LEU A 75 9.80 -11.63 8.12
C LEU A 75 8.85 -12.17 7.04
N ASP A 76 7.64 -12.60 7.43
CA ASP A 76 6.70 -13.26 6.55
C ASP A 76 5.72 -12.27 5.93
N ARG A 77 5.30 -12.58 4.70
CA ARG A 77 4.17 -11.93 4.04
C ARG A 77 2.91 -12.75 4.29
N VAL A 78 1.92 -12.14 4.93
CA VAL A 78 0.65 -12.77 5.28
C VAL A 78 -0.51 -12.10 4.54
N PRO A 79 -1.50 -12.86 4.02
CA PRO A 79 -2.69 -12.30 3.37
C PRO A 79 -3.55 -11.45 4.32
#